data_AF-A0A665V6U8-F1
#
_entry.id   AF-A0A665V6U8-F1
#
_cell.length_a   1.000
_cell.length_b   1.000
_cell.length_c   1.000
_cell.angle_alpha   90.00
_cell.angle_beta   90.00
_cell.angle_gamma   90.00
#
_symmetry.space_group_name_H-M   'P 1'
#
loop_
_entity.id
_entity.type
_entity.pdbx_description
1 polymer ?
#
loop_
_entity_poly.entity_id
_entity_poly.type
_entity_poly.pdbx_seq_one_letter_code
_entity_poly.pdbx_strand_id
1 'polypeptide(L)'
;MPNKTALLGLCNPFFSLCVPQMLKLCSELEMVLSCCEAKRDKLRETKELYAKIQKMKVYLEKLMESLGDVLQTHVPLPQIETSTNKKKKKIELGLHEDLISLNEILEVLMNKILNSPHDPYVTIDHTFWPPYIEMLLRYGIAVRHQENNFKIRLETFF
;
A
#
# COMPACT_ATOMS: atom_id res chain seq x y z
N MET A 1 -55.46 17.88 -71.01
CA MET A 1 -55.21 17.14 -69.76
C MET A 1 -53.70 17.13 -69.49
N PRO A 2 -53.14 18.07 -68.72
CA PRO A 2 -51.71 18.12 -68.48
C PRO A 2 -51.27 17.16 -67.36
N ASN A 3 -50.02 16.71 -67.53
CA ASN A 3 -49.31 15.64 -66.86
C ASN A 3 -49.16 15.83 -65.33
N LYS A 4 -49.47 14.82 -64.53
CA LYS A 4 -49.18 14.80 -63.07
C LYS A 4 -47.70 14.55 -62.74
N THR A 5 -46.83 14.41 -63.73
CA THR A 5 -45.46 13.91 -63.55
C THR A 5 -44.39 14.99 -63.46
N ALA A 6 -44.74 16.28 -63.52
CA ALA A 6 -43.77 17.38 -63.58
C ALA A 6 -43.39 18.02 -62.22
N LEU A 7 -43.95 17.54 -61.10
CA LEU A 7 -43.68 18.12 -59.77
C LEU A 7 -42.61 17.38 -58.94
N LEU A 8 -42.03 16.29 -59.46
CA LEU A 8 -40.96 15.54 -58.78
C LEU A 8 -39.55 15.96 -59.22
N GLY A 9 -39.42 16.87 -60.19
CA GLY A 9 -38.13 17.22 -60.82
C GLY A 9 -37.36 18.40 -60.22
N LEU A 10 -37.95 19.15 -59.28
CA LEU A 10 -37.23 20.21 -58.58
C LEU A 10 -36.68 19.70 -57.25
N CYS A 11 -35.80 18.71 -57.32
CA CYS A 11 -34.90 18.41 -56.22
C CYS A 11 -34.02 19.65 -56.03
N ASN A 12 -34.32 20.42 -54.99
CA ASN A 12 -33.65 21.66 -54.65
C ASN A 12 -32.12 21.40 -54.56
N PRO A 13 -31.26 22.03 -55.39
CA PRO A 13 -29.81 21.76 -55.42
C PRO A 13 -29.12 21.93 -54.07
N PHE A 14 -29.69 22.79 -53.23
CA PHE A 14 -29.27 23.02 -51.85
C PHE A 14 -29.41 21.77 -50.95
N PHE A 15 -30.41 20.94 -51.18
CA PHE A 15 -30.65 19.73 -50.39
C PHE A 15 -29.60 18.65 -50.70
N SER A 16 -29.20 18.51 -51.97
CA SER A 16 -28.18 17.53 -52.39
C SER A 16 -26.78 17.84 -51.87
N LEU A 17 -26.46 19.11 -51.62
CA LEU A 17 -25.14 19.53 -51.11
C LEU A 17 -25.06 19.49 -49.57
N CYS A 18 -26.19 19.71 -48.90
CA CYS A 18 -26.25 19.81 -47.44
C CYS A 18 -26.27 18.43 -46.75
N VAL A 19 -26.93 17.42 -47.35
CA VAL A 19 -27.07 16.08 -46.75
C VAL A 19 -25.71 15.41 -46.45
N PRO A 20 -24.72 15.39 -47.36
CA PRO A 20 -23.40 14.81 -47.07
C PRO A 20 -22.64 15.54 -45.96
N GLN A 21 -22.78 16.87 -45.89
CA GLN A 21 -22.16 17.69 -44.85
C GLN A 21 -22.79 17.39 -43.49
N MET A 22 -24.12 17.26 -43.46
CA MET A 22 -24.87 16.90 -42.25
C MET A 22 -24.52 15.49 -41.77
N LEU A 23 -24.44 14.50 -42.68
CA LEU A 23 -24.01 13.14 -42.34
C LEU A 23 -22.57 13.09 -41.81
N LYS A 24 -21.66 13.86 -42.42
CA LYS A 24 -20.28 13.98 -41.93
C LYS A 24 -20.24 14.55 -40.51
N LEU A 25 -21.00 15.61 -40.25
CA LEU A 25 -21.10 16.21 -38.93
C LEU A 25 -21.70 15.24 -37.90
N CYS A 26 -22.73 14.47 -38.26
CA CYS A 26 -23.29 13.43 -37.39
C CYS A 26 -22.25 12.38 -37.01
N SER A 27 -21.45 11.90 -37.97
CA SER A 27 -20.39 10.92 -37.70
C SER A 27 -19.29 11.49 -36.78
N GLU A 28 -18.89 12.75 -37.00
CA GLU A 28 -17.93 13.43 -36.11
C GLU A 28 -18.49 13.60 -34.69
N LEU A 29 -19.76 13.96 -34.55
CA LEU A 29 -20.44 14.09 -33.26
C LEU A 29 -20.55 12.75 -32.52
N GLU A 30 -20.89 11.66 -33.22
CA GLU A 30 -20.92 10.31 -32.64
C GLU A 30 -19.54 9.88 -32.13
N MET A 31 -18.48 10.16 -32.88
CA MET A 31 -17.10 9.88 -32.46
C MET A 31 -16.73 10.66 -31.20
N VAL A 32 -17.08 11.95 -31.14
CA VAL A 32 -16.83 12.79 -29.96
C VAL A 32 -17.63 12.29 -28.76
N LEU A 33 -18.88 11.90 -28.94
CA LEU A 33 -19.72 11.35 -27.88
C LEU A 33 -19.11 10.08 -27.30
N SER A 34 -18.73 9.12 -28.14
CA SER A 34 -18.08 7.87 -27.72
C SER A 34 -16.78 8.13 -26.95
N CYS A 35 -15.95 9.07 -27.42
CA CYS A 35 -14.74 9.49 -26.73
C CYS A 35 -15.03 10.12 -25.36
N CYS A 36 -16.06 10.97 -25.26
CA CYS A 36 -16.50 11.57 -24.02
C CYS A 36 -17.01 10.51 -23.02
N GLU A 37 -17.70 9.48 -23.49
CA GLU A 37 -18.18 8.38 -22.65
C GLU A 37 -17.02 7.56 -22.09
N ALA A 38 -16.11 7.11 -22.95
CA ALA A 38 -14.91 6.39 -22.53
C ALA A 38 -14.06 7.17 -21.51
N LYS A 39 -13.90 8.49 -21.71
CA LYS A 39 -13.20 9.35 -20.75
C LYS A 39 -13.91 9.43 -19.40
N ARG A 40 -15.25 9.49 -19.41
CA ARG A 40 -16.06 9.54 -18.19
C ARG A 40 -15.95 8.23 -17.40
N ASP A 41 -16.03 7.09 -18.08
CA ASP A 41 -15.91 5.78 -17.44
C ASP A 41 -14.51 5.58 -16.84
N LYS A 42 -13.45 5.92 -17.57
CA LYS A 42 -12.08 5.89 -17.05
C LYS A 42 -11.89 6.80 -15.82
N LEU A 43 -12.53 7.98 -15.83
CA LEU A 43 -12.52 8.88 -14.67
C LEU A 43 -13.24 8.25 -13.47
N ARG A 44 -14.37 7.57 -13.69
CA ARG A 44 -15.09 6.85 -12.63
C ARG A 44 -14.23 5.74 -12.02
N GLU A 45 -13.63 4.90 -12.85
CA GLU A 45 -12.72 3.83 -12.40
C GLU A 45 -11.55 4.37 -11.57
N THR A 46 -10.94 5.46 -12.04
CA THR A 46 -9.82 6.10 -11.32
C THR A 46 -10.25 6.63 -9.95
N LYS A 47 -11.46 7.20 -9.85
CA LYS A 47 -12.02 7.68 -8.58
C LYS A 47 -12.33 6.54 -7.61
N GLU A 48 -12.88 5.44 -8.12
CA GLU A 48 -13.16 4.24 -7.32
C GLU A 48 -11.86 3.63 -6.77
N LEU A 49 -10.81 3.55 -7.59
CA LEU A 49 -9.49 3.10 -7.16
C LEU A 49 -8.92 4.02 -6.07
N TYR A 50 -9.02 5.34 -6.24
CA TYR A 50 -8.56 6.30 -5.23
C TYR A 50 -9.30 6.14 -3.90
N ALA A 51 -10.62 5.94 -3.94
CA ALA A 51 -11.43 5.67 -2.74
C ALA A 51 -11.01 4.37 -2.05
N LYS A 52 -10.71 3.31 -2.81
CA LYS A 52 -10.22 2.04 -2.27
C LYS A 52 -8.85 2.21 -1.61
N ILE A 53 -7.92 2.92 -2.25
CA ILE A 53 -6.61 3.24 -1.66
C ILE A 53 -6.79 4.01 -0.35
N GLN A 54 -7.65 5.02 -0.32
CA GLN A 54 -7.90 5.80 0.90
C GLN A 54 -8.48 4.93 2.03
N LYS A 55 -9.42 4.04 1.71
CA LYS A 55 -9.96 3.09 2.69
C LYS A 55 -8.90 2.15 3.25
N MET A 56 -7.99 1.67 2.40
CA MET A 56 -6.87 0.81 2.82
C MET A 56 -5.88 1.57 3.72
N LYS A 57 -5.59 2.84 3.42
CA LYS A 57 -4.75 3.70 4.28
C LYS A 57 -5.34 3.87 5.68
N VAL A 58 -6.62 4.23 5.76
CA VAL A 58 -7.31 4.38 7.06
C VAL A 58 -7.34 3.07 7.84
N TYR A 59 -7.53 1.94 7.17
CA TYR A 59 -7.49 0.64 7.82
C TYR A 59 -6.10 0.31 8.37
N LEU A 60 -5.04 0.57 7.59
CA LEU A 60 -3.66 0.37 8.00
C LEU A 60 -3.30 1.25 9.21
N GLU A 61 -3.66 2.53 9.20
CA GLU A 61 -3.42 3.45 10.31
C GLU A 61 -4.04 2.93 11.61
N LYS A 62 -5.32 2.52 11.57
CA LYS A 62 -6.01 1.94 12.74
C LYS A 62 -5.39 0.64 13.23
N LEU A 63 -4.95 -0.20 12.30
CA LEU A 63 -4.28 -1.45 12.63
C LEU A 63 -2.95 -1.19 13.35
N MET A 64 -2.17 -0.23 12.85
CA MET A 64 -0.89 0.17 13.45
C MET A 64 -1.09 0.78 14.84
N GLU A 65 -2.09 1.64 15.01
CA GLU A 65 -2.47 2.21 16.30
C GLU A 65 -2.84 1.10 17.30
N SER A 66 -3.74 0.19 16.91
CA SER A 66 -4.17 -0.92 17.77
C SER A 66 -3.00 -1.85 18.14
N LEU A 67 -2.08 -2.10 17.21
CA LEU A 67 -0.88 -2.88 17.48
C LEU A 67 0.02 -2.17 18.50
N GLY A 68 0.24 -0.86 18.32
CA GLY A 68 1.01 -0.05 19.27
C GLY A 68 0.45 -0.12 20.69
N ASP A 69 -0.87 0.04 20.83
CA ASP A 69 -1.57 -0.03 22.13
C ASP A 69 -1.40 -1.41 22.80
N VAL A 70 -1.54 -2.49 22.04
CA VAL A 70 -1.36 -3.86 22.53
C VAL A 70 0.07 -4.10 23.00
N LEU A 71 1.06 -3.65 22.22
CA LEU A 71 2.46 -3.83 22.58
C LEU A 71 2.82 -3.02 23.82
N GLN A 72 2.37 -1.77 23.93
CA GLN A 72 2.61 -0.93 25.10
C GLN A 72 1.96 -1.49 26.38
N THR A 73 0.79 -2.11 26.27
CA THR A 73 0.01 -2.58 27.43
C THR A 73 0.46 -3.95 27.93
N HIS A 74 0.94 -4.82 27.04
CA HIS A 74 1.15 -6.23 27.36
C HIS A 74 2.60 -6.71 27.26
N VAL A 75 3.50 -5.94 26.64
CA VAL A 75 4.89 -6.37 26.45
C VAL A 75 5.76 -5.83 27.59
N PRO A 76 6.48 -6.70 28.32
CA PRO A 76 7.36 -6.27 29.38
C PRO A 76 8.53 -5.48 28.81
N LEU A 77 8.90 -4.37 29.45
CA LEU A 77 10.09 -3.61 29.07
C LEU A 77 11.35 -4.47 29.17
N PRO A 78 12.38 -4.23 28.32
CA PRO A 78 13.64 -4.96 28.40
C PRO A 78 14.24 -4.85 29.81
N GLN A 79 14.51 -5.98 30.46
CA GLN A 79 15.18 -6.02 31.76
C GLN A 79 16.56 -6.67 31.59
N ILE A 80 17.60 -6.01 32.12
CA ILE A 80 18.96 -6.57 32.16
C ILE A 80 19.04 -7.42 33.42
N GLU A 81 18.87 -8.73 33.27
CA GLU A 81 19.02 -9.72 34.33
C GLU A 81 20.49 -9.76 34.79
N THR A 82 20.83 -9.10 35.91
CA THR A 82 22.14 -9.28 36.55
C THR A 82 22.07 -10.42 37.57
N SER A 83 22.49 -11.61 37.15
CA SER A 83 22.63 -12.76 38.05
C SER A 83 23.86 -12.58 38.97
N THR A 84 23.65 -12.33 40.28
CA THR A 84 24.25 -13.01 41.46
C THR A 84 24.32 -12.13 42.73
N ASN A 85 23.74 -12.66 43.82
CA ASN A 85 24.08 -12.52 45.25
C ASN A 85 24.44 -11.16 45.90
N LYS A 86 23.58 -10.76 46.86
CA LYS A 86 23.85 -10.00 48.10
C LYS A 86 24.88 -8.84 48.05
N LYS A 87 24.33 -7.63 48.29
CA LYS A 87 24.91 -6.48 49.03
C LYS A 87 25.52 -5.35 48.15
N LYS A 88 24.73 -4.27 48.04
CA LYS A 88 25.11 -2.85 47.88
C LYS A 88 26.27 -2.52 46.92
N LYS A 89 25.94 -1.96 45.75
CA LYS A 89 26.42 -0.63 45.31
C LYS A 89 25.72 -0.20 44.01
N LYS A 90 24.86 0.80 44.15
CA LYS A 90 24.63 1.96 43.25
C LYS A 90 25.60 2.04 42.04
N ILE A 91 25.31 1.29 40.97
CA ILE A 91 25.84 1.46 39.61
C ILE A 91 24.70 1.01 38.67
N GLU A 92 23.64 1.80 38.55
CA GLU A 92 22.37 1.36 37.93
C GLU A 92 21.99 2.13 36.65
N LEU A 93 22.84 2.98 36.09
CA LEU A 93 22.39 3.91 35.02
C LEU A 93 23.38 4.07 33.86
N GLY A 94 23.74 2.99 33.17
CA GLY A 94 24.60 3.14 31.99
C GLY A 94 24.63 2.01 30.97
N LEU A 95 23.81 0.96 31.11
CA LEU A 95 23.72 -0.14 30.14
C LEU A 95 22.31 -0.36 29.58
N HIS A 96 21.30 0.31 30.16
CA HIS A 96 19.91 0.20 29.73
C HIS A 96 19.60 1.10 28.52
N GLU A 97 20.46 2.08 28.25
CA GLU A 97 20.23 3.11 27.22
C GLU A 97 20.30 2.58 25.79
N ASP A 98 20.91 1.41 25.56
CA ASP A 98 21.11 0.89 24.20
C ASP A 98 20.07 -0.17 23.77
N LEU A 99 19.19 -0.63 24.67
CA LEU A 99 18.21 -1.68 24.33
C LEU A 99 16.99 -1.09 23.63
N ILE A 100 16.70 -1.57 22.43
CA ILE A 100 15.53 -1.14 21.65
C ILE A 100 14.26 -1.90 22.05
N SER A 101 13.13 -1.20 21.97
CA SER A 101 11.80 -1.77 22.21
C SER A 101 11.39 -2.75 21.11
N LEU A 102 10.38 -3.57 21.38
CA LEU A 102 9.85 -4.50 20.37
C LEU A 102 9.27 -3.76 19.15
N ASN A 103 8.66 -2.57 19.35
CA ASN A 103 8.17 -1.73 18.26
C ASN A 103 9.31 -1.33 17.31
N GLU A 104 10.45 -0.89 17.87
CA GLU A 104 11.62 -0.50 17.07
C GLU A 104 12.20 -1.69 16.31
N ILE A 105 12.26 -2.88 16.94
CA ILE A 105 12.67 -4.11 16.25
C ILE A 105 11.77 -4.40 15.05
N LEU A 106 10.44 -4.35 15.25
CA LEU A 106 9.46 -4.60 14.18
C LEU A 106 9.56 -3.55 13.06
N GLU A 107 9.76 -2.28 13.41
CA GLU A 107 9.96 -1.19 12.46
C GLU A 107 11.22 -1.43 11.61
N VAL A 108 12.35 -1.76 12.24
CA VAL A 108 13.61 -2.06 11.54
C VAL A 108 13.43 -3.24 10.58
N LEU A 109 12.77 -4.32 11.01
CA LEU A 109 12.50 -5.48 10.16
C LEU A 109 11.57 -5.14 8.97
N MET A 110 10.48 -4.40 9.21
CA MET A 110 9.56 -3.96 8.14
C MET A 110 10.26 -3.05 7.14
N ASN A 111 10.99 -2.05 7.63
CA ASN A 111 11.74 -1.13 6.77
C ASN A 111 12.80 -1.87 5.95
N LYS A 112 13.46 -2.89 6.52
CA LYS A 112 14.45 -3.68 5.80
C LYS A 112 13.84 -4.39 4.59
N ILE A 113 12.68 -5.00 4.75
CA ILE A 113 11.98 -5.71 3.65
C ILE A 113 11.54 -4.75 2.55
N LEU A 114 11.01 -3.58 2.92
CA LEU A 114 10.52 -2.61 1.94
C LEU A 114 11.66 -1.92 1.19
N ASN A 115 12.74 -1.57 1.88
CA ASN A 115 13.84 -0.80 1.29
C ASN A 115 14.92 -1.69 0.64
N SER A 116 14.99 -2.97 1.01
CA SER A 116 16.01 -3.90 0.51
C SER A 116 15.42 -5.31 0.31
N PRO A 117 14.47 -5.49 -0.63
CA PRO A 117 13.76 -6.77 -0.80
C PRO A 117 14.68 -7.93 -1.21
N HIS A 118 15.83 -7.64 -1.84
CA HIS A 118 16.82 -8.65 -2.23
C HIS A 118 17.73 -9.11 -1.07
N ASP A 119 17.83 -8.31 -0.01
CA ASP A 119 18.56 -8.66 1.23
C ASP A 119 17.76 -8.19 2.44
N PRO A 120 16.69 -8.92 2.81
CA PRO A 120 15.76 -8.52 3.85
C PRO A 120 16.27 -8.81 5.27
N TYR A 121 17.53 -9.24 5.42
CA TYR A 121 18.08 -9.67 6.70
C TYR A 121 18.68 -8.52 7.49
N VAL A 122 18.34 -8.46 8.77
CA VAL A 122 18.90 -7.56 9.78
C VAL A 122 19.84 -8.34 10.67
N THR A 123 20.98 -7.75 11.00
CA THR A 123 21.93 -8.33 11.96
C THR A 123 21.49 -8.01 13.39
N ILE A 124 21.42 -9.03 14.23
CA ILE A 124 21.15 -8.93 15.66
C ILE A 124 22.45 -8.51 16.34
N ASP A 125 22.47 -7.31 16.90
CA ASP A 125 23.55 -6.81 17.75
C ASP A 125 23.12 -6.76 19.23
N HIS A 126 23.89 -6.07 20.07
CA HIS A 126 23.67 -5.98 21.52
C HIS A 126 22.45 -5.14 21.90
N THR A 127 21.90 -4.33 20.99
CA THR A 127 20.69 -3.52 21.22
C THR A 127 19.42 -4.35 21.24
N PHE A 128 19.45 -5.54 20.62
CA PHE A 128 18.31 -6.43 20.54
C PHE A 128 18.17 -7.27 21.81
N TRP A 129 17.06 -7.07 22.52
CA TRP A 129 16.78 -7.87 23.70
C TRP A 129 16.46 -9.34 23.32
N PRO A 130 17.23 -10.33 23.81
CA PRO A 130 17.07 -11.73 23.37
C PRO A 130 15.65 -12.30 23.52
N PRO A 131 14.88 -12.03 24.60
CA PRO A 131 13.51 -12.50 24.73
C PRO A 131 12.58 -12.05 23.60
N TYR A 132 12.75 -10.83 23.09
CA TYR A 132 11.98 -10.34 21.93
C TYR A 132 12.32 -11.10 20.67
N ILE A 133 13.61 -11.31 20.41
CA ILE A 133 14.06 -12.09 19.26
C ILE A 133 13.52 -13.52 19.32
N GLU A 134 13.63 -14.17 20.47
CA GLU A 134 13.11 -15.53 20.67
C GLU A 134 11.60 -15.60 20.48
N MET A 135 10.87 -14.61 21.00
CA MET A 135 9.43 -14.52 20.83
C MET A 135 9.03 -14.42 19.36
N LEU A 136 9.67 -13.51 18.61
CA LEU A 136 9.41 -13.34 17.17
C LEU A 136 9.66 -14.64 16.39
N LEU A 137 10.74 -15.35 16.71
CA LEU A 137 11.08 -16.62 16.06
C LEU A 137 10.11 -17.74 16.46
N ARG A 138 9.76 -17.85 17.73
CA ARG A 138 8.89 -18.92 18.26
C ARG A 138 7.48 -18.85 17.70
N TYR A 139 6.95 -17.64 17.50
CA TYR A 139 5.63 -17.43 16.91
C TYR A 139 5.66 -17.33 15.38
N GLY A 140 6.81 -17.56 14.73
CA GLY A 140 6.93 -17.54 13.28
C GLY A 140 6.72 -16.16 12.66
N ILE A 141 6.94 -15.09 13.43
CA ILE A 141 6.88 -13.71 12.95
C ILE A 141 8.19 -13.34 12.23
N ALA A 142 9.30 -13.93 12.67
CA ALA A 142 10.61 -13.77 12.05
C ALA A 142 11.26 -15.13 11.77
N VAL A 143 12.23 -15.13 10.86
CA VAL A 143 12.99 -16.31 10.44
C VAL A 143 14.49 -16.01 10.52
N ARG A 144 15.29 -16.94 11.05
CA ARG A 144 16.75 -16.83 11.04
C ARG A 144 17.32 -17.14 9.65
N HIS A 145 18.42 -16.49 9.31
CA HIS A 145 19.21 -16.83 8.13
C HIS A 145 19.78 -18.25 8.25
N GLN A 146 19.78 -19.00 7.15
CA GLN A 146 20.18 -20.41 7.14
C GLN A 146 21.64 -20.62 7.57
N GLU A 147 22.53 -19.73 7.14
CA GLU A 147 23.97 -19.83 7.41
C GLU A 147 24.45 -18.95 8.58
N ASN A 148 23.67 -17.93 8.96
CA ASN A 148 24.10 -16.93 9.94
C ASN A 148 23.02 -16.74 11.00
N ASN A 149 23.23 -17.38 12.15
CA ASN A 149 22.28 -17.31 13.25
C ASN A 149 22.12 -15.91 13.85
N PHE A 150 23.03 -14.96 13.57
CA PHE A 150 22.90 -13.56 14.00
C PHE A 150 22.12 -12.70 13.01
N LYS A 151 21.51 -13.28 11.97
CA LYS A 151 20.66 -12.55 11.03
C LYS A 151 19.22 -13.06 11.09
N ILE A 152 18.28 -12.13 11.13
CA ILE A 152 16.84 -12.42 11.06
C ILE A 152 16.16 -11.55 10.01
N ARG A 153 15.07 -12.04 9.46
CA ARG A 153 14.14 -11.27 8.61
C ARG A 153 12.71 -11.50 9.10
N LEU A 154 11.80 -10.59 8.77
CA LEU A 154 10.38 -10.87 8.96
C LEU A 154 9.96 -12.05 8.08
N GLU A 155 9.00 -12.84 8.58
CA GLU A 155 8.33 -13.85 7.78
C GLU A 155 7.47 -13.19 6.69
N THR A 156 7.32 -13.89 5.59
CA THR A 156 6.51 -13.46 4.46
C THR A 156 5.07 -13.94 4.62
N PHE A 157 4.12 -13.01 4.74
CA PHE A 157 2.68 -13.30 4.98
C PHE A 157 1.81 -13.30 3.71
N PHE A 158 2.41 -13.52 2.53
CA PHE A 158 1.76 -13.38 1.22
C PHE A 158 1.46 -14.71 0.53
#